data_AF-A0A2N1R8U8-F1
#
_entry.id   AF-A0A2N1R8U8-F1
#
_cell.length_a   1.000
_cell.length_b   1.000
_cell.length_c   1.000
_cell.angle_alpha   90.00
_cell.angle_beta   90.00
_cell.angle_gamma   90.00
#
_symmetry.space_group_name_H-M   'P 1'
#
loop_
_entity.id
_entity.type
_entity.pdbx_description
1 polymer ?
#
loop_
_entity_poly.entity_id
_entity_poly.type
_entity_poly.pdbx_seq_one_letter_code
_entity_poly.pdbx_strand_id
1 'polypeptide(L)' 'MKTFAIQSTERTPSVLELVGEIEDGYVVRIVRHRDDWDDVSEEFMTRELFDTCMRTGYIYEMSA' A
#
# COMPACT_ATOMS: atom_id res chain seq x y z
N MET A 1 3.22 -7.18 10.77
CA MET A 1 3.34 -6.18 9.69
C MET A 1 1.93 -5.72 9.35
N LYS A 2 1.73 -4.43 9.10
CA LYS A 2 0.41 -3.93 8.67
C LYS A 2 0.33 -3.95 7.15
N THR A 3 -0.76 -4.49 6.64
CA THR A 3 -1.03 -4.61 5.21
C THR A 3 -2.33 -3.90 4.89
N PHE A 4 -2.32 -3.16 3.80
CA PHE A 4 -3.45 -2.39 3.30
C PHE A 4 -3.77 -2.87 1.90
N ALA A 5 -5.05 -2.96 1.58
CA ALA A 5 -5.48 -3.17 0.21
C ALA A 5 -5.51 -1.81 -0.49
N ILE A 6 -5.02 -1.77 -1.73
CA ILE A 6 -5.10 -0.60 -2.60
C ILE A 6 -6.38 -0.74 -3.43
N GLN A 7 -7.20 0.30 -3.44
CA GLN A 7 -8.38 0.38 -4.29
C GLN A 7 -7.94 0.31 -5.76
N SER A 8 -8.34 -0.76 -6.44
CA SER A 8 -8.07 -0.99 -7.85
C SER A 8 -9.35 -1.44 -8.55
N THR A 9 -9.44 -1.16 -9.85
CA THR A 9 -10.47 -1.69 -10.74
C THR A 9 -10.14 -3.09 -11.27
N GLU A 10 -8.94 -3.59 -10.96
CA GLU A 10 -8.44 -4.87 -11.44
C GLU A 10 -9.02 -6.05 -10.64
N ARG A 11 -9.00 -7.25 -11.25
CA ARG A 11 -9.52 -8.48 -10.63
C ARG A 11 -8.76 -8.89 -9.39
N THR A 12 -7.47 -8.58 -9.32
CA THR A 12 -6.62 -8.91 -8.17
C THR A 12 -6.20 -7.60 -7.50
N PRO A 13 -6.58 -7.37 -6.24
CA PRO A 13 -6.26 -6.12 -5.55
C PRO A 13 -4.76 -6.05 -5.28
N SER A 14 -4.13 -4.93 -5.66
CA SER A 14 -2.76 -4.65 -5.24
C SER A 14 -2.73 -4.38 -3.73
N VAL A 15 -1.62 -4.73 -3.08
CA VAL A 15 -1.45 -4.52 -1.63
C VAL A 15 -0.29 -3.58 -1.34
N LEU A 16 -0.41 -2.86 -0.23
CA LEU A 16 0.60 -1.99 0.34
C LEU A 16 0.98 -2.53 1.71
N GLU A 17 2.26 -2.81 1.91
CA GLU A 17 2.81 -3.26 3.18
C GLU A 17 3.62 -2.13 3.82
N LEU A 18 3.37 -1.86 5.10
CA LEU A 18 4.21 -0.96 5.89
C LEU A 18 5.49 -1.69 6.30
N VAL A 19 6.61 -1.33 5.67
CA VAL A 19 7.94 -1.88 5.97
C VAL A 19 8.56 -1.16 7.16
N GLY A 20 8.37 0.16 7.25
CA GLY A 20 8.87 0.96 8.36
C GLY A 20 8.26 2.35 8.42
N GLU A 21 8.33 2.96 9.60
CA GLU A 21 7.97 4.36 9.83
C GLU A 21 9.26 5.16 10.06
N ILE A 22 9.34 6.33 9.43
CA ILE A 22 10.42 7.31 9.59
C ILE A 22 9.80 8.67 9.95
N GLU A 23 10.63 9.65 10.31
CA GLU A 23 10.14 10.94 10.84
C GLU A 23 9.10 11.62 9.92
N ASP A 24 9.34 11.64 8.61
CA ASP A 24 8.48 12.32 7.62
C ASP A 24 7.45 11.42 6.90
N GLY A 25 7.35 10.13 7.26
CA GLY A 25 6.42 9.22 6.59
C GLY A 25 6.78 7.76 6.75
N TYR A 26 6.59 7.01 5.67
CA TYR A 26 6.61 5.55 5.69
C TYR A 26 7.44 5.00 4.54
N VAL A 27 8.19 3.93 4.82
CA VAL A 27 8.71 3.06 3.79
C VAL A 27 7.65 2.00 3.54
N VAL A 28 7.14 1.97 2.32
CA VAL A 28 6.07 1.07 1.92
C VAL A 28 6.55 0.13 0.83
N ARG A 29 6.04 -1.09 0.83
CA ARG A 29 6.20 -2.04 -0.27
C ARG A 29 4.86 -2.20 -0.98
N ILE A 30 4.83 -1.92 -2.27
CA ILE A 30 3.66 -2.11 -3.11
C ILE A 30 3.84 -3.39 -3.90
N VAL A 31 2.89 -4.31 -3.77
CA VAL A 31 2.83 -5.56 -4.53
C VAL A 31 1.64 -5.49 -5.46
N ARG A 32 1.91 -5.47 -6.77
CA ARG A 32 0.89 -5.51 -7.82
C ARG A 32 0.87 -6.89 -8.44
N HIS A 33 -0.23 -7.60 -8.23
CA HIS A 33 -0.43 -8.92 -8.78
C HIS A 33 -0.76 -8.83 -10.26
N ARG A 34 0.06 -9.44 -11.12
CA ARG A 34 -0.26 -9.67 -12.53
C ARG A 34 -0.50 -11.15 -12.76
N ASP A 35 -1.07 -11.50 -13.91
CA ASP A 35 -1.47 -12.89 -14.21
C ASP A 35 -0.32 -13.90 -14.10
N ASP A 36 0.91 -13.50 -14.48
CA ASP A 36 2.07 -14.40 -14.53
C ASP A 36 3.17 -14.07 -13.50
N TRP A 37 3.11 -12.91 -12.82
CA TRP A 37 4.15 -12.46 -11.88
C TRP A 37 3.68 -11.32 -10.97
N ASP A 38 4.40 -11.10 -9.87
CA ASP A 38 4.18 -9.97 -8.95
C ASP A 38 5.20 -8.85 -9.18
N ASP A 39 4.70 -7.65 -9.43
CA ASP A 39 5.49 -6.43 -9.48
C ASP A 39 5.63 -5.86 -8.07
N VAL A 40 6.84 -5.97 -7.51
CA VAL A 40 7.16 -5.52 -6.16
C VAL A 40 8.05 -4.29 -6.22
N SER A 41 7.62 -3.22 -5.58
CA SER A 41 8.38 -1.97 -5.47
C SER A 41 8.42 -1.50 -4.02
N GLU A 42 9.57 -1.01 -3.56
CA GLU A 42 9.72 -0.34 -2.27
C GLU A 42 9.91 1.16 -2.49
N GLU A 43 9.04 1.95 -1.88
CA GLU A 43 8.98 3.39 -2.10
C GLU A 43 8.81 4.15 -0.77
N PHE A 44 9.20 5.41 -0.76
CA PHE A 44 8.90 6.32 0.34
C PHE A 44 7.54 6.99 0.08
N MET A 45 6.68 6.96 1.09
CA MET A 45 5.38 7.62 1.10
C MET A 45 5.36 8.63 2.25
N THR A 46 5.05 9.90 1.95
CA THR A 46 4.90 10.91 3.00
C THR A 46 3.73 10.59 3.92
N ARG A 47 3.80 11.04 5.17
CA ARG A 47 2.70 10.87 6.14
C ARG A 47 1.39 11.46 5.61
N GLU A 48 1.45 12.66 5.02
CA GLU A 48 0.29 13.34 4.43
C GLU A 48 -0.37 12.53 3.31
N LEU A 49 0.42 11.91 2.42
CA LEU A 49 -0.12 11.09 1.34
C LEU A 49 -0.80 9.83 1.90
N PHE A 50 -0.14 9.16 2.84
CA PHE A 50 -0.69 7.97 3.50
C PHE A 50 -2.03 8.27 4.18
N ASP A 51 -2.09 9.33 4.98
CA ASP A 51 -3.30 9.74 5.70
C ASP A 51 -4.41 10.14 4.72
N THR A 52 -4.05 10.80 3.62
CA THR A 52 -5.00 11.14 2.55
C THR A 52 -5.56 9.88 1.90
N CYS A 53 -4.72 8.90 1.56
CA CYS A 53 -5.15 7.64 0.95
C CYS A 53 -6.05 6.82 1.89
N MET A 54 -5.74 6.80 3.19
CA MET A 54 -6.60 6.18 4.21
C MET A 54 -7.97 6.87 4.29
N ARG A 55 -7.98 8.21 4.32
CA ARG A 55 -9.21 9.01 4.45
C ARG A 55 -10.12 8.91 3.23
N THR A 56 -9.55 8.83 2.02
CA THR A 56 -10.33 8.70 0.78
C THR A 56 -10.79 7.27 0.51
N GLY A 57 -10.29 6.28 1.26
CA GLY A 57 -10.52 4.86 1.02
C GLY A 57 -9.69 4.29 -0.14
N TYR A 58 -8.71 5.06 -0.64
CA TYR A 58 -7.78 4.58 -1.65
C TYR A 58 -6.90 3.45 -1.12
N ILE A 59 -6.55 3.49 0.18
CA ILE A 59 -6.03 2.33 0.90
C ILE A 59 -6.90 2.07 2.12
N TYR A 60 -7.04 0.80 2.49
CA TYR A 60 -7.76 0.40 3.70
C TYR A 60 -7.07 -0.78 4.36
N GLU A 61 -7.00 -0.76 5.69
CA GLU A 61 -6.31 -1.79 6.48
C GLU A 61 -7.01 -3.14 6.27
N MET A 62 -6.25 -4.13 5.80
CA MET A 62 -6.74 -5.50 5.74
C MET A 62 -6.70 -6.04 7.18
N SER A 63 -7.88 -6.21 7.76
CA SER A 63 -7.99 -6.88 9.06
C SER A 63 -7.52 -8.33 8.88
N ALA A 64 -6.53 -8.74 9.66
CA ALA A 64 -6.15 -10.15 9.79
C ALA A 64 -7.26 -10.96 10.48
#